data_AF-A0A174EPE2-F1
#
_entry.id   AF-A0A174EPE2-F1
#
_cell.length_a   1.000
_cell.length_b   1.000
_cell.length_c   1.000
_cell.angle_alpha   90.00
_cell.angle_beta   90.00
_cell.angle_gamma   90.00
#
_symmetry.space_group_name_H-M   'P 1'
#
loop_
_entity.id
_entity.type
_entity.pdbx_description
1 polymer ?
#
loop_
_entity_poly.entity_id
_entity_poly.type
_entity_poly.pdbx_seq_one_letter_code
_entity_poly.pdbx_strand_id
1 'polypeptide(L)'
;MLLDEYDYETDIEVQREEAREQGREEGRKQGREEGRKQGREEGRKAERSTLIQKKLEKGKTISQIADELEDTEENIACLIEQFHLRIN
;
A
#
# COMPACT_ATOMS: atom_id res chain seq x y z
N MET A 1 -9.70 60.62 -7.87
CA MET A 1 -10.25 59.36 -8.41
C MET A 1 -9.48 58.25 -7.74
N LEU A 2 -10.21 57.27 -7.18
CA LEU A 2 -9.69 56.21 -6.31
C LEU A 2 -8.79 55.25 -7.11
N LEU A 3 -7.78 54.72 -6.41
CA LEU A 3 -6.73 53.80 -6.83
C LEU A 3 -7.29 52.56 -7.55
N ASP A 4 -6.57 52.08 -8.55
CA ASP A 4 -6.34 50.64 -8.77
C ASP A 4 -5.21 50.53 -9.80
N GLU A 5 -4.00 50.76 -9.30
CA GLU A 5 -2.76 50.38 -9.96
C GLU A 5 -2.76 48.84 -9.95
N TYR A 6 -3.26 48.25 -11.03
CA TYR A 6 -3.34 46.80 -11.19
C TYR A 6 -1.90 46.26 -11.22
N ASP A 7 -1.44 45.77 -10.08
CA ASP A 7 -0.08 45.30 -9.88
C ASP A 7 0.09 43.91 -10.50
N TYR A 8 0.43 43.89 -11.78
CA TYR A 8 0.75 42.69 -12.55
C TYR A 8 1.87 41.83 -11.92
N GLU A 9 2.67 42.39 -11.00
CA GLU A 9 3.68 41.64 -10.26
C GLU A 9 3.03 40.69 -9.24
N THR A 10 1.94 41.13 -8.60
CA THR A 10 1.20 40.34 -7.61
C THR A 10 0.54 39.10 -8.23
N ASP A 11 -0.04 39.20 -9.43
CA ASP A 11 -0.70 38.06 -10.11
C ASP A 11 0.28 36.94 -10.52
N ILE A 12 1.51 37.29 -10.90
CA ILE A 12 2.53 36.31 -11.29
C ILE A 12 3.08 35.58 -10.05
N GLU A 13 3.21 36.29 -8.93
CA GLU A 13 3.63 35.70 -7.67
C GLU A 13 2.58 34.73 -7.12
N VAL A 14 1.31 35.12 -7.13
CA VAL A 14 0.19 34.27 -6.68
C VAL A 14 0.12 32.98 -7.51
N GLN A 15 0.20 33.05 -8.84
CA GLN A 15 0.16 31.83 -9.67
C GLN A 15 1.37 30.90 -9.47
N ARG A 16 2.55 31.45 -9.16
CA ARG A 16 3.75 30.65 -8.85
C ARG A 16 3.70 30.03 -7.46
N GLU A 17 3.00 30.64 -6.53
CA GLU A 17 2.81 30.11 -5.18
C GLU A 17 1.74 29.02 -5.20
N GLU A 18 0.59 29.25 -5.84
CA GLU A 18 -0.48 28.27 -6.04
C GLU A 18 0.03 27.00 -6.77
N ALA A 19 0.83 27.15 -7.83
CA ALA A 19 1.39 26.00 -8.56
C ALA A 19 2.37 25.17 -7.71
N ARG A 20 3.10 25.79 -6.79
CA ARG A 20 4.01 25.08 -5.86
C ARG A 20 3.25 24.39 -4.73
N GLU A 21 2.15 25.00 -4.27
CA GLU A 21 1.32 24.46 -3.21
C GLU A 21 0.52 23.25 -3.71
N GLN A 22 -0.09 23.35 -4.90
CA GLN A 22 -0.78 22.23 -5.56
C GLN A 22 0.15 21.04 -5.81
N GLY A 23 1.36 21.28 -6.34
CA GLY A 23 2.33 20.19 -6.59
C GLY A 23 2.81 19.49 -5.31
N ARG A 24 2.85 20.18 -4.18
CA ARG A 24 3.20 19.58 -2.87
C ARG A 24 2.05 18.79 -2.26
N GLU A 25 0.81 19.27 -2.40
CA GLU A 25 -0.35 18.59 -1.84
C GLU A 25 -0.68 17.30 -2.61
N GLU A 26 -0.64 17.35 -3.95
CA GLU A 26 -0.86 16.18 -4.82
C GLU A 26 0.19 15.08 -4.59
N GLY A 27 1.47 15.43 -4.56
CA GLY A 27 2.55 14.46 -4.30
C GLY A 27 2.45 13.79 -2.92
N ARG A 28 1.94 14.51 -1.91
CA ARG A 28 1.78 13.97 -0.54
C ARG A 28 0.54 13.10 -0.38
N LYS A 29 -0.52 13.36 -1.16
CA LYS A 29 -1.73 12.52 -1.22
C LYS A 29 -1.46 11.21 -1.96
N GLN A 30 -0.84 11.28 -3.14
CA GLN A 30 -0.49 10.09 -3.92
C GLN A 30 0.49 9.18 -3.15
N GLY A 31 1.58 9.72 -2.59
CA GLY A 31 2.55 8.91 -1.85
C GLY A 31 1.98 8.24 -0.59
N ARG A 32 0.98 8.86 0.09
CA ARG A 32 0.30 8.25 1.24
C ARG A 32 -0.73 7.20 0.85
N GLU A 33 -1.42 7.38 -0.27
CA GLU A 33 -2.43 6.41 -0.72
C GLU A 33 -1.77 5.17 -1.33
N GLU A 34 -0.75 5.34 -2.18
CA GLU A 34 0.03 4.25 -2.75
C GLU A 34 0.79 3.48 -1.66
N GLY A 35 1.49 4.19 -0.77
CA GLY A 35 2.18 3.56 0.36
C GLY A 35 1.27 2.83 1.34
N ARG A 36 0.03 3.32 1.56
CA ARG A 36 -0.97 2.60 2.38
C ARG A 36 -1.57 1.40 1.66
N LYS A 37 -1.82 1.48 0.36
CA LYS A 37 -2.35 0.35 -0.42
C LYS A 37 -1.32 -0.78 -0.50
N GLN A 38 -0.09 -0.47 -0.92
CA GLN A 38 0.99 -1.47 -0.97
C GLN A 38 1.29 -2.04 0.43
N GLY A 39 1.42 -1.21 1.45
CA GLY A 39 1.70 -1.70 2.81
C GLY A 39 0.57 -2.54 3.42
N ARG A 40 -0.69 -2.28 3.05
CA ARG A 40 -1.83 -3.13 3.47
C ARG A 40 -1.86 -4.45 2.73
N GLU A 41 -1.52 -4.46 1.44
CA GLU A 41 -1.53 -5.68 0.64
C GLU A 41 -0.38 -6.61 1.01
N GLU A 42 0.83 -6.06 1.16
CA GLU A 42 1.99 -6.78 1.67
C GLU A 42 1.78 -7.25 3.12
N GLY A 43 1.19 -6.41 3.97
CA GLY A 43 0.85 -6.77 5.34
C GLY A 43 -0.11 -7.97 5.41
N ARG A 44 -1.16 -7.99 4.56
CA ARG A 44 -2.09 -9.12 4.48
C ARG A 44 -1.42 -10.40 3.99
N LYS A 45 -0.55 -10.32 2.97
CA LYS A 45 0.20 -11.48 2.47
C LYS A 45 1.14 -12.03 3.53
N ALA A 46 1.88 -11.16 4.21
CA ALA A 46 2.77 -11.57 5.30
C ALA A 46 2.00 -12.22 6.46
N GLU A 47 0.87 -11.64 6.86
CA GLU A 47 0.02 -12.20 7.92
C GLU A 47 -0.50 -13.60 7.55
N ARG A 48 -0.98 -13.79 6.31
CA ARG A 48 -1.37 -15.12 5.79
C ARG A 48 -0.23 -16.11 5.83
N SER A 49 0.97 -15.73 5.37
CA SER A 49 2.14 -16.61 5.39
C SER A 49 2.53 -17.05 6.81
N THR A 50 2.45 -16.16 7.80
CA THR A 50 2.69 -16.54 9.20
C THR A 50 1.65 -17.51 9.75
N LEU A 51 0.38 -17.38 9.33
CA LEU A 51 -0.67 -18.33 9.70
C LEU A 51 -0.41 -19.69 9.06
N ILE A 52 -0.08 -19.73 7.77
CA ILE A 52 0.26 -20.96 7.04
C ILE A 52 1.43 -21.67 7.72
N GLN A 53 2.50 -20.95 8.06
CA GLN A 53 3.66 -21.50 8.76
C GLN A 53 3.27 -22.17 10.08
N LYS A 54 2.52 -21.48 10.95
CA LYS A 54 2.04 -22.04 12.23
C LYS A 54 1.17 -23.28 12.06
N LYS A 55 0.45 -23.40 10.95
CA LYS A 55 -0.40 -24.56 10.66
C LYS A 55 0.42 -25.73 10.11
N LEU A 56 1.43 -25.45 9.28
CA LEU A 56 2.42 -26.42 8.83
C LEU A 56 3.23 -26.99 10.02
N GLU A 57 3.67 -26.15 10.96
CA GLU A 57 4.33 -26.58 12.20
C GLU A 57 3.45 -27.49 13.07
N LYS A 58 2.13 -27.33 12.98
CA LYS A 58 1.16 -28.21 13.65
C LYS A 58 0.91 -29.52 12.87
N GLY A 59 1.59 -29.73 11.73
CA GLY A 59 1.46 -30.90 10.88
C GLY A 59 0.21 -30.91 9.99
N LYS A 60 -0.43 -29.76 9.76
CA LYS A 60 -1.58 -29.68 8.85
C LYS A 60 -1.15 -29.73 7.39
N THR A 61 -1.98 -30.32 6.54
CA THR A 61 -1.74 -30.39 5.09
C THR A 61 -2.14 -29.09 4.40
N ILE A 62 -1.63 -28.86 3.19
CA ILE A 62 -1.98 -27.68 2.37
C ILE A 62 -3.50 -27.57 2.18
N SER A 63 -4.19 -28.70 1.92
CA SER A 63 -5.64 -28.77 1.76
C SER A 63 -6.41 -28.28 3.00
N GLN A 64 -6.02 -28.75 4.19
CA GLN A 64 -6.63 -28.29 5.45
C GLN A 64 -6.37 -26.82 5.73
N ILE A 65 -5.18 -26.33 5.35
CA ILE A 65 -4.82 -24.92 5.51
C ILE A 65 -5.64 -24.04 4.56
N ALA A 66 -5.84 -24.50 3.32
CA ALA A 66 -6.69 -23.85 2.32
C ALA A 66 -8.13 -23.74 2.83
N ASP A 67 -8.72 -24.83 3.33
CA ASP A 67 -10.05 -24.83 3.94
C ASP A 67 -10.14 -23.89 5.15
N GLU A 68 -9.15 -23.91 6.06
CA GLU A 68 -9.15 -23.08 7.27
C GLU A 68 -8.93 -21.58 7.01
N LEU A 69 -8.23 -21.24 5.93
CA LEU A 69 -7.97 -19.86 5.54
C LEU A 69 -8.96 -19.34 4.48
N GLU A 70 -9.95 -20.16 4.09
CA GLU A 70 -10.89 -19.87 2.99
C GLU A 70 -10.15 -19.43 1.72
N ASP A 71 -9.01 -20.07 1.44
CA ASP A 71 -8.12 -19.78 0.33
C ASP A 71 -7.93 -21.03 -0.52
N THR A 72 -7.37 -20.91 -1.72
CA THR A 72 -7.12 -22.07 -2.59
C THR A 72 -5.80 -22.75 -2.26
N GLU A 73 -5.71 -24.07 -2.47
CA GLU A 73 -4.46 -24.82 -2.29
C GLU A 73 -3.30 -24.23 -3.11
N GLU A 74 -3.61 -23.73 -4.32
CA GLU A 74 -2.65 -23.04 -5.20
C GLU A 74 -2.13 -21.74 -4.57
N ASN A 75 -3.01 -20.93 -3.95
CA ASN A 75 -2.60 -19.72 -3.24
C ASN A 75 -1.73 -20.06 -2.04
N ILE A 76 -2.12 -21.07 -1.26
CA ILE A 76 -1.35 -21.52 -0.09
C ILE A 76 0.03 -22.03 -0.53
N ALA A 77 0.10 -22.87 -1.57
CA ALA A 77 1.36 -23.36 -2.13
C ALA A 77 2.24 -22.22 -2.65
N CYS A 78 1.65 -21.27 -3.38
CA CYS A 78 2.35 -20.08 -3.86
C CYS A 78 2.94 -19.26 -2.71
N LEU A 79 2.19 -19.05 -1.62
CA LEU A 79 2.69 -18.35 -0.43
C LEU A 79 3.79 -19.14 0.29
N ILE A 80 3.69 -20.47 0.35
CA ILE A 80 4.73 -21.33 0.93
C ILE A 80 6.04 -21.19 0.15
N GLU A 81 5.98 -21.22 -1.19
CA GLU A 81 7.15 -21.03 -2.04
C GLU A 81 7.70 -19.61 -1.94
N GLN A 82 6.83 -18.59 -2.07
CA GLN A 82 7.21 -17.19 -2.03
C GLN A 82 7.90 -16.80 -0.72
N PHE A 83 7.43 -17.32 0.41
CA PHE A 83 7.99 -17.03 1.74
C PHE A 83 8.94 -18.11 2.25
N HIS A 84 9.27 -19.10 1.41
CA HIS A 84 10.16 -20.22 1.75
C HIS A 84 9.79 -20.92 3.08
N LEU A 85 8.48 -21.11 3.31
CA LEU A 85 7.96 -21.70 4.53
C LEU A 85 8.26 -23.21 4.55
N ARG A 86 9.31 -23.62 5.28
CA ARG A 86 9.64 -25.04 5.49
C ARG A 86 9.50 -25.39 6.96
N ILE A 87 9.00 -26.60 7.20
CA ILE A 87 9.03 -27.23 8.52
C ILE A 87 10.48 -27.66 8.77
N ASN A 88 11.08 -27.21 9.88
CA ASN A 88 12.39 -27.68 10.35
C ASN A 88 12.26 -29.02 11.07
#